data_AF-A0A482Z3V3-F1
#
_entry.id   AF-A0A482Z3V3-F1
#
_cell.length_a   1.000
_cell.length_b   1.000
_cell.length_c   1.000
_cell.angle_alpha   90.00
_cell.angle_beta   90.00
_cell.angle_gamma   90.00
#
_symmetry.space_group_name_H-M   'P 1'
#
loop_
_entity.id
_entity.type
_entity.pdbx_description
1 polymer ?
#
loop_
_entity_poly.entity_id
_entity_poly.type
_entity_poly.pdbx_seq_one_letter_code
_entity_poly.pdbx_strand_id
1 'polypeptide(L)'
;MFNVGDRKPYSNLEEWEYGCLELIHFPNEFSKEGYDEEYEESFIIFLEKNYDLLFKAGAEDFRIMIDVYCSCSEQCNFEIFDKEKLFRLAKYHISLPISIYQENN
;
A
#
# COMPACT_ATOMS: atom_id res chain seq x y z
N MET A 1 5.90 0.50 -11.73
CA MET A 1 7.19 1.12 -11.30
C MET A 1 6.88 1.97 -10.08
N PHE A 2 7.76 2.14 -9.10
CA PHE A 2 7.48 2.97 -7.92
C PHE A 2 8.28 4.27 -7.99
N ASN A 3 7.64 5.39 -7.67
CA ASN A 3 8.29 6.69 -7.54
C ASN A 3 8.30 7.14 -6.07
N VAL A 4 9.27 7.97 -5.70
CA VAL A 4 9.24 8.67 -4.42
C VAL A 4 8.03 9.60 -4.42
N GLY A 5 7.18 9.48 -3.40
CA GLY A 5 6.04 10.36 -3.24
C GLY A 5 6.48 11.79 -2.90
N ASP A 6 5.92 12.78 -3.58
CA ASP A 6 6.06 14.20 -3.21
C ASP A 6 5.08 14.62 -2.10
N ARG A 7 4.20 13.70 -1.67
CA ARG A 7 3.21 13.98 -0.64
C ARG A 7 3.88 14.13 0.70
N LYS A 8 3.37 15.09 1.49
CA LYS A 8 3.60 15.03 2.93
C LYS A 8 2.99 13.70 3.39
N PRO A 9 3.75 12.88 4.13
CA PRO A 9 3.26 11.60 4.64
C PRO A 9 1.87 11.72 5.23
N TYR A 10 1.06 10.68 5.01
CA TYR A 10 -0.38 10.59 5.33
C TYR A 10 -0.77 10.93 6.79
N SER A 11 0.21 11.11 7.67
CA SER A 11 0.02 11.61 9.03
C SER A 11 1.07 12.68 9.31
N ASN A 12 0.75 13.63 10.18
CA ASN A 12 1.69 14.61 10.70
C ASN A 12 2.92 13.86 11.25
N LEU A 13 4.00 13.74 10.47
CA LEU A 13 5.25 13.12 10.90
C LEU A 13 5.85 13.81 12.13
N GLU A 14 5.38 15.01 12.49
CA GLU A 14 5.73 15.66 13.75
C GLU A 14 5.40 14.78 14.98
N GLU A 15 4.50 13.80 14.87
CA GLU A 15 4.20 12.83 15.95
C GLU A 15 5.00 11.52 15.86
N TRP A 16 5.67 11.22 14.74
CA TRP A 16 6.45 10.00 14.58
C TRP A 16 7.94 10.36 14.65
N GLU A 17 8.65 9.93 15.68
CA GLU A 17 10.10 10.17 15.89
C GLU A 17 11.01 9.50 14.82
N TYR A 18 10.49 9.17 13.63
CA TYR A 18 11.14 8.32 12.63
C TYR A 18 11.15 8.97 11.24
N GLY A 19 12.23 8.72 10.49
CA GLY A 19 12.27 9.00 9.05
C GLY A 19 11.41 8.00 8.27
N CYS A 20 10.70 8.45 7.24
CA CYS A 20 9.83 7.62 6.41
C CYS A 20 10.21 7.75 4.93
N LEU A 21 10.19 6.63 4.19
CA LEU A 21 10.25 6.61 2.73
C LEU A 21 8.87 6.20 2.20
N GLU A 22 8.19 7.15 1.57
CA GLU A 22 6.91 6.89 0.91
C GLU A 22 7.11 6.66 -0.59
N LEU A 23 6.56 5.54 -1.07
CA LEU A 23 6.62 5.15 -2.48
C LEU A 23 5.21 4.97 -3.02
N ILE A 24 4.95 5.61 -4.16
CA ILE A 24 3.64 5.57 -4.82
C ILE A 24 3.78 4.74 -6.09
N HIS A 25 2.76 3.91 -6.36
CA HIS A 25 2.70 3.13 -7.58
C HIS A 25 2.57 4.07 -8.81
N PHE A 26 3.36 3.82 -9.85
CA PHE A 26 3.39 4.56 -11.12
C PHE A 26 3.23 3.61 -12.31
N PRO A 27 2.43 3.97 -13.34
CA PRO A 27 1.80 5.29 -13.58
C PRO A 27 0.50 5.54 -12.84
N ASN A 28 -0.11 4.50 -12.27
CA ASN A 28 -1.42 4.59 -11.65
C ASN A 28 -1.27 4.65 -10.14
N GLU A 29 -1.67 5.77 -9.55
CA GLU A 29 -1.76 5.92 -8.09
C GLU A 29 -2.91 5.08 -7.50
N PHE A 30 -3.96 4.85 -8.30
CA PHE A 30 -5.14 4.08 -7.92
C PHE A 30 -5.27 2.83 -8.80
N SER A 31 -5.85 1.76 -8.23
CA SER A 31 -6.28 0.60 -9.00
C SER A 31 -7.44 0.95 -9.93
N LYS A 32 -7.74 0.06 -10.87
CA LYS A 32 -9.02 0.07 -11.57
C LYS A 32 -10.18 -0.13 -10.59
N GLU A 33 -11.38 0.23 -11.03
CA GLU A 33 -12.63 -0.17 -10.35
C GLU A 33 -12.77 -1.69 -10.44
N GLY A 34 -12.70 -2.38 -9.31
CA GLY A 34 -12.70 -3.85 -9.22
C GLY A 34 -11.30 -4.47 -9.16
N TYR A 35 -11.18 -5.75 -9.53
CA TYR A 35 -9.93 -6.50 -9.45
C TYR A 35 -8.90 -6.02 -10.47
N ASP A 36 -7.69 -5.71 -10.00
CA ASP A 36 -6.57 -5.26 -10.85
C ASP A 36 -5.29 -6.05 -10.52
N GLU A 37 -5.18 -7.22 -11.15
CA GLU A 37 -4.10 -8.17 -10.90
C GLU A 37 -2.70 -7.57 -11.06
N GLU A 38 -2.49 -6.82 -12.15
CA GLU A 38 -1.19 -6.21 -12.46
C GLU A 38 -0.81 -5.16 -11.42
N TYR A 39 -1.81 -4.41 -10.93
CA TYR A 39 -1.62 -3.42 -9.88
C TYR A 39 -1.18 -4.10 -8.58
N GLU A 40 -1.92 -5.12 -8.12
CA GLU A 40 -1.57 -5.86 -6.90
C GLU A 40 -0.21 -6.56 -7.01
N GLU A 41 0.04 -7.25 -8.11
CA GLU A 41 1.28 -8.00 -8.36
C GLU A 41 2.52 -7.08 -8.34
N SER A 42 2.36 -5.81 -8.76
CA SER A 42 3.45 -4.84 -8.77
C SER A 42 4.04 -4.58 -7.38
N PHE A 43 3.21 -4.56 -6.32
CA PHE A 43 3.65 -4.37 -4.94
C PHE A 43 4.48 -5.56 -4.46
N ILE A 44 4.04 -6.76 -4.83
CA ILE A 44 4.73 -8.01 -4.46
C ILE A 44 6.09 -8.06 -5.16
N ILE A 45 6.13 -7.81 -6.46
CA ILE A 45 7.39 -7.77 -7.23
C ILE A 45 8.34 -6.72 -6.67
N PHE A 46 7.83 -5.57 -6.22
CA PHE A 46 8.66 -4.54 -5.61
C PHE A 46 9.28 -5.03 -4.30
N LEU A 47 8.48 -5.60 -3.39
CA LEU A 47 8.98 -6.14 -2.12
C LEU A 47 9.97 -7.28 -2.36
N GLU A 48 9.64 -8.22 -3.26
CA GLU A 48 10.51 -9.34 -3.61
C GLU A 48 11.90 -8.89 -4.10
N LYS A 49 11.98 -7.76 -4.80
CA LYS A 49 13.25 -7.22 -5.33
C LYS A 49 14.03 -6.37 -4.33
N ASN A 50 13.34 -5.67 -3.43
CA ASN A 50 13.95 -4.57 -2.67
C ASN A 50 13.97 -4.79 -1.14
N TYR A 51 13.21 -5.74 -0.60
CA TYR A 51 13.08 -5.93 0.84
C TYR A 51 14.43 -6.06 1.55
N ASP A 52 15.29 -6.98 1.09
CA ASP A 52 16.60 -7.21 1.71
C ASP A 52 17.50 -5.96 1.66
N LEU A 53 17.39 -5.15 0.60
CA LEU A 53 18.17 -3.93 0.46
C LEU A 53 17.67 -2.86 1.44
N LEU A 54 16.35 -2.67 1.55
CA LEU A 54 15.72 -1.73 2.46
C LEU A 54 15.97 -2.10 3.92
N PHE A 55 15.84 -3.38 4.25
CA PHE A 55 16.14 -3.91 5.58
C PHE A 55 17.60 -3.67 5.97
N LYS A 56 18.56 -3.96 5.08
CA LYS A 56 20.00 -3.67 5.31
C LYS A 56 20.30 -2.17 5.43
N ALA A 57 19.47 -1.31 4.84
CA ALA A 57 19.58 0.13 4.97
C ALA A 57 18.96 0.66 6.28
N GLY A 58 18.40 -0.22 7.13
CA GLY A 58 17.85 0.14 8.44
C GLY A 58 16.33 0.34 8.46
N ALA A 59 15.61 -0.08 7.42
CA ALA A 59 14.15 -0.10 7.47
C ALA A 59 13.66 -1.23 8.39
N GLU A 60 12.89 -0.87 9.42
CA GLU A 60 12.39 -1.81 10.45
C GLU A 60 10.88 -2.07 10.35
N ASP A 61 10.15 -1.22 9.61
CA ASP A 61 8.70 -1.30 9.46
C ASP A 61 8.31 -1.14 7.98
N PHE A 62 7.48 -2.06 7.49
CA PHE A 62 7.03 -2.12 6.11
C PHE A 62 5.51 -2.15 6.07
N ARG A 63 4.91 -1.22 5.32
CA ARG A 63 3.47 -1.05 5.23
C ARG A 63 3.03 -0.86 3.79
N ILE A 64 1.92 -1.50 3.42
CA ILE A 64 1.17 -1.14 2.20
C ILE A 64 -0.09 -0.41 2.68
N MET A 65 -0.15 0.89 2.44
CA MET A 65 -1.33 1.68 2.76
C MET A 65 -2.41 1.45 1.71
N ILE A 66 -3.62 1.17 2.18
CA ILE A 66 -4.80 0.97 1.34
C ILE A 66 -5.81 2.06 1.68
N ASP A 67 -6.11 2.90 0.70
CA ASP A 67 -7.19 3.88 0.79
C ASP A 67 -8.38 3.43 -0.07
N VAL A 68 -9.54 3.24 0.56
CA VAL A 68 -10.79 2.86 -0.11
C VAL A 68 -11.76 4.04 -0.10
N TYR A 69 -12.15 4.50 -1.28
CA TYR A 69 -13.15 5.56 -1.46
C TYR A 69 -14.46 4.91 -1.90
N CYS A 70 -15.48 4.88 -1.05
CA CYS A 70 -16.81 4.33 -1.36
C CYS A 70 -17.86 5.45 -1.38
N SER A 71 -18.51 5.59 -2.53
CA SER A 71 -19.71 6.43 -2.73
C SER A 71 -21.01 5.62 -2.64
N CYS A 72 -20.91 4.35 -2.22
CA CYS A 72 -22.01 3.40 -2.14
C CYS A 72 -22.90 3.63 -0.91
N SER A 73 -24.22 3.59 -1.09
CA SER A 73 -25.22 3.57 0.01
C SER A 73 -25.49 2.17 0.56
N GLU A 74 -24.82 1.15 0.01
CA GLU A 74 -24.95 -0.26 0.35
C GLU A 74 -23.60 -0.86 0.77
N GLN A 75 -23.54 -2.20 0.91
CA GLN A 75 -22.31 -2.90 1.28
C GLN A 75 -21.22 -2.72 0.22
N CYS A 76 -20.02 -2.32 0.68
CA CYS A 76 -18.81 -2.23 -0.12
C CYS A 76 -17.92 -3.43 0.18
N ASN A 77 -18.17 -4.56 -0.50
CA ASN A 77 -17.32 -5.74 -0.40
C ASN A 77 -16.18 -5.64 -1.41
N PHE A 78 -14.95 -5.78 -0.93
CA PHE A 78 -13.76 -5.84 -1.76
C PHE A 78 -12.81 -6.91 -1.22
N GLU A 79 -12.00 -7.45 -2.11
CA GLU A 79 -10.84 -8.29 -1.78
C GLU A 79 -9.60 -7.54 -2.25
N ILE A 80 -8.57 -7.49 -1.41
CA ILE A 80 -7.27 -6.89 -1.73
C ILE A 80 -6.23 -7.96 -1.48
N PHE A 81 -5.49 -8.29 -2.53
CA PHE A 81 -4.60 -9.44 -2.59
C PHE A 81 -5.35 -10.75 -2.35
N ASP A 82 -5.41 -11.60 -3.38
CA ASP A 82 -5.91 -12.96 -3.19
C ASP A 82 -5.02 -13.77 -2.21
N LYS A 83 -5.49 -14.97 -1.85
CA LYS A 83 -4.78 -15.88 -0.93
C LYS A 83 -3.33 -16.18 -1.33
N GLU A 84 -3.01 -16.25 -2.63
CA GLU A 84 -1.67 -16.60 -3.13
C GLU A 84 -0.74 -15.39 -3.01
N LYS A 85 -1.26 -14.20 -3.30
CA LYS A 85 -0.59 -12.92 -3.11
C LYS A 85 -0.32 -12.64 -1.64
N LEU A 86 -1.30 -12.83 -0.76
CA LEU A 86 -1.13 -12.71 0.70
C LEU A 86 -0.06 -13.68 1.24
N PHE A 87 -0.02 -14.91 0.73
CA PHE A 87 1.01 -15.88 1.13
C PHE A 87 2.42 -15.42 0.75
N ARG A 88 2.60 -14.78 -0.41
CA ARG A 88 3.89 -14.22 -0.83
C ARG A 88 4.28 -13.02 0.04
N LEU A 89 3.33 -12.12 0.30
CA LEU A 89 3.55 -10.92 1.10
C LEU A 89 3.88 -11.22 2.58
N ALA A 90 3.29 -12.26 3.15
CA ALA A 90 3.50 -12.65 4.55
C ALA A 90 4.97 -12.91 4.91
N LYS A 91 5.82 -13.24 3.92
CA LYS A 91 7.27 -13.45 4.11
C LYS A 91 8.01 -12.17 4.51
N TYR A 92 7.44 -11.01 4.23
CA TYR A 92 8.07 -9.69 4.40
C TYR A 92 7.57 -8.95 5.65
N HIS A 93 6.81 -9.62 6.52
CA HIS A 93 6.29 -9.03 7.77
C HIS A 93 5.57 -7.68 7.58
N ILE A 94 4.91 -7.50 6.43
CA ILE A 94 4.26 -6.23 6.11
C ILE A 94 2.95 -6.06 6.88
N SER A 95 2.64 -4.80 7.22
CA SER A 95 1.30 -4.41 7.66
C SER A 95 0.46 -3.91 6.49
N LEU A 96 -0.85 -4.16 6.53
CA LEU A 96 -1.84 -3.69 5.55
C LEU A 96 -2.84 -2.73 6.23
N PRO A 97 -2.43 -1.53 6.66
CA PRO A 97 -3.38 -0.55 7.19
C PRO A 97 -4.37 -0.14 6.09
N ILE A 98 -5.65 -0.06 6.47
CA ILE A 98 -6.76 0.27 5.58
C ILE A 98 -7.48 1.51 6.13
N SER A 99 -7.62 2.53 5.29
CA SER A 99 -8.45 3.70 5.54
C SER A 99 -9.66 3.66 4.61
N ILE A 100 -10.85 3.87 5.16
CA ILE A 100 -12.09 3.91 4.38
C ILE A 100 -12.67 5.32 4.44
N TYR A 101 -12.83 5.93 3.29
CA TYR A 101 -13.44 7.24 3.11
C TYR A 101 -14.83 7.05 2.50
N GLN A 102 -15.85 7.38 3.29
CA GLN A 102 -17.22 7.44 2.80
C GLN A 102 -17.46 8.84 2.22
N GLU A 103 -17.81 8.91 0.94
CA GLU A 103 -18.30 10.16 0.37
C GLU A 103 -19.70 10.44 0.94
N ASN A 104 -19.79 11.46 1.81
CA ASN A 104 -21.08 11.99 2.24
C ASN A 104 -21.64 12.83 1.09
N ASN A 105 -22.72 12.39 0.45
CA ASN A 105 -23.56 13.27 -0.37
C ASN A 105 -24.23 14.34 0.49
#